data_AF-A0A061NAG4-F1
#
_entry.id   AF-A0A061NAG4-F1
#
_cell.length_a   1.000
_cell.length_b   1.000
_cell.length_c   1.000
_cell.angle_alpha   90.00
_cell.angle_beta   90.00
_cell.angle_gamma   90.00
#
_symmetry.space_group_name_H-M   'P 1'
#
loop_
_entity.id
_entity.type
_entity.pdbx_description
1 polymer ?
#
loop_
_entity_poly.entity_id
_entity_poly.type
_entity_poly.pdbx_seq_one_letter_code
_entity_poly.pdbx_strand_id
1 'polypeptide(L)' 'MGWVAQNIEKTATIAPGATLKMQLNRLSRTAGTYEHVRAFTNKEQALAFIGSAN' A
#
# COMPACT_ATOMS: atom_id res chain seq x y z
N MET A 1 15.03 3.19 -9.67
CA MET A 1 14.27 2.97 -8.43
C MET A 1 14.39 4.11 -7.41
N GLY A 2 15.56 4.78 -7.27
CA GLY A 2 15.73 5.87 -6.30
C GLY A 2 14.82 7.09 -6.49
N TRP A 3 14.64 7.58 -7.73
CA TRP A 3 13.75 8.72 -8.00
C TRP A 3 12.29 8.42 -7.64
N VAL A 4 11.82 7.20 -7.95
CA VAL A 4 10.46 6.75 -7.61
C VAL A 4 10.28 6.69 -6.09
N ALA A 5 11.27 6.14 -5.35
CA ALA A 5 11.22 6.12 -3.89
C ALA A 5 11.27 7.51 -3.24
N GLN A 6 11.87 8.51 -3.90
CA GLN A 6 11.93 9.90 -3.43
C GLN A 6 10.64 10.69 -3.70
N ASN A 7 9.81 10.25 -4.65
CA ASN A 7 8.60 10.97 -5.06
C ASN A 7 7.30 10.23 -4.70
N ILE A 8 7.38 8.99 -4.23
CA ILE A 8 6.21 8.22 -3.78
C ILE A 8 6.13 8.26 -2.26
N GLU A 9 5.29 9.14 -1.72
CA GLU A 9 4.97 9.19 -0.29
C GLU A 9 4.14 7.99 0.17
N LYS A 10 3.24 7.50 -0.68
CA LYS A 10 2.32 6.39 -0.38
C LYS A 10 2.15 5.44 -1.57
N THR A 11 2.32 4.15 -1.32
CA THR A 11 2.13 3.05 -2.26
C THR A 11 0.96 2.19 -1.79
N ALA A 12 -0.04 2.01 -2.65
CA ALA A 12 -1.12 1.05 -2.44
C ALA A 12 -0.99 -0.15 -3.38
N THR A 13 -1.09 -1.36 -2.84
CA THR A 13 -1.11 -2.60 -3.63
C THR A 13 -2.50 -3.23 -3.59
N ILE A 14 -3.07 -3.54 -4.75
CA ILE A 14 -4.32 -4.30 -4.84
C ILE A 14 -3.99 -5.79 -4.83
N ALA A 15 -4.37 -6.47 -3.76
CA ALA A 15 -4.23 -7.91 -3.62
C ALA A 15 -5.52 -8.62 -4.09
N PRO A 16 -5.42 -9.75 -4.80
CA PRO A 16 -6.58 -10.51 -5.29
C PRO A 16 -7.35 -11.24 -4.18
N GLY A 17 -6.87 -11.22 -2.95
CA GLY A 17 -7.52 -11.90 -1.82
C GLY A 17 -7.01 -11.44 -0.46
N ALA A 18 -7.77 -11.77 0.59
CA ALA A 18 -7.50 -11.34 1.96
C ALA A 18 -6.17 -11.91 2.51
N THR A 19 -5.81 -13.13 2.14
CA THR A 19 -4.56 -13.78 2.57
C THR A 19 -3.33 -13.01 2.10
N LEU A 20 -3.27 -12.67 0.81
CA LEU A 20 -2.14 -11.90 0.28
C LEU A 20 -2.11 -10.48 0.84
N LYS A 21 -3.28 -9.84 1.02
CA LYS A 21 -3.39 -8.55 1.72
C LYS A 21 -2.74 -8.61 3.11
N MET A 22 -3.05 -9.64 3.89
CA MET A 22 -2.51 -9.80 5.24
C MET A 22 -1.00 -10.03 5.22
N GLN A 23 -0.50 -10.89 4.32
CA GLN A 23 0.94 -11.14 4.17
C GLN A 23 1.71 -9.88 3.81
N LEU A 24 1.24 -9.13 2.81
CA LEU A 24 1.86 -7.87 2.40
C LEU A 24 1.84 -6.82 3.51
N ASN A 25 0.69 -6.66 4.19
CA ASN A 25 0.60 -5.73 5.31
C ASN A 25 1.47 -6.13 6.49
N ARG A 26 1.66 -7.44 6.75
CA ARG A 26 2.59 -7.93 7.76
C ARG A 26 4.03 -7.58 7.39
N LEU A 27 4.42 -7.77 6.13
CA LEU A 27 5.75 -7.39 5.65
C LEU A 27 5.99 -5.89 5.81
N SER A 28 5.05 -5.04 5.40
CA SER A 28 5.17 -3.58 5.58
C SER A 28 5.28 -3.18 7.05
N ARG A 29 4.57 -3.87 7.96
CA ARG A 29 4.70 -3.62 9.41
C ARG A 29 6.06 -4.03 9.95
N THR A 30 6.55 -5.21 9.58
CA THR A 30 7.89 -5.68 9.99
C THR A 30 8.99 -4.76 9.45
N ALA A 31 8.82 -4.21 8.25
CA ALA A 31 9.75 -3.26 7.65
C ALA A 31 9.63 -1.82 8.19
N GLY A 32 8.64 -1.54 9.07
CA GLY A 32 8.39 -0.19 9.57
C GLY A 32 7.79 0.77 8.52
N THR A 33 7.37 0.27 7.36
CA THR A 33 6.88 1.08 6.23
C THR A 33 5.36 1.09 6.10
N TYR A 34 4.62 0.58 7.10
CA TYR A 34 3.16 0.41 7.02
C TYR A 34 2.38 1.71 6.80
N GLU A 35 2.91 2.87 7.15
CA GLU A 35 2.26 4.17 6.88
C GLU A 35 2.40 4.60 5.42
N HIS A 36 3.44 4.11 4.74
CA HIS A 36 3.76 4.43 3.36
C HIS A 36 3.34 3.32 2.39
N VAL A 37 3.35 2.05 2.80
CA VAL A 37 3.08 0.91 1.92
C VAL A 37 2.00 0.03 2.52
N ARG A 38 0.81 0.03 1.90
CA ARG A 38 -0.34 -0.78 2.34
C ARG A 38 -0.95 -1.58 1.21
N ALA A 39 -1.40 -2.78 1.55
CA ALA A 39 -2.15 -3.63 0.65
C ALA A 39 -3.65 -3.59 0.98
N PHE A 40 -4.47 -3.59 -0.06
CA PHE A 40 -5.93 -3.52 -0.01
C PHE A 40 -6.54 -4.57 -0.93
N THR A 41 -7.80 -4.91 -0.69
CA THR A 41 -8.62 -5.74 -1.58
C THR A 41 -9.62 -4.93 -2.39
N ASN A 42 -9.93 -3.69 -1.96
CA ASN A 42 -10.83 -2.78 -2.68
C ASN A 42 -10.01 -1.60 -3.25
N LYS A 43 -10.22 -1.31 -4.53
CA LYS A 43 -9.65 -0.16 -5.25
C LYS A 43 -9.98 1.18 -4.59
N GLU A 44 -11.22 1.39 -4.15
CA GLU A 44 -11.66 2.65 -3.52
C GLU A 44 -10.88 2.95 -2.24
N GLN A 45 -10.68 1.93 -1.40
CA GLN A 45 -9.89 2.07 -0.17
C GLN A 45 -8.41 2.37 -0.48
N ALA A 46 -7.86 1.76 -1.53
CA ALA A 46 -6.52 2.04 -1.99
C ALA A 46 -6.36 3.48 -2.51
N LEU A 47 -7.35 3.96 -3.28
CA LEU A 47 -7.38 5.34 -3.79
C LEU A 47 -7.50 6.35 -2.65
N ALA A 48 -8.33 6.08 -1.65
CA ALA A 48 -8.45 6.91 -0.45
C ALA A 48 -7.12 6.96 0.33
N PHE A 49 -6.39 5.85 0.43
CA PHE A 49 -5.09 5.81 1.10
C PHE A 49 -4.04 6.70 0.42
N ILE A 50 -3.97 6.68 -0.92
CA ILE A 50 -3.03 7.51 -1.68
C ILE A 50 -3.53 8.95 -1.92
N GLY A 51 -4.70 9.32 -1.39
CA GLY A 51 -5.27 10.66 -1.53
C GLY A 51 -5.84 10.99 -2.92
N SER A 52 -6.06 9.96 -3.76
CA SER A 52 -6.62 10.11 -5.12
C SER A 52 -8.13 9.84 -5.18
N ALA A 53 -8.81 9.76 -4.02
CA ALA A 53 -10.26 9.68 -3.96
C ALA A 53 -10.87 11.08 -4.17
N ASN A 54 -10.87 11.54 -5.42
CA ASN A 54 -11.70 12.62 -5.95
C ASN A 54 -12.26 12.17 -7.29
#